data_AF-A0A6G4HV12-F1
#
_entry.id   AF-A0A6G4HV12-F1
#
_cell.length_a   1.000
_cell.length_b   1.000
_cell.length_c   1.000
_cell.angle_alpha   90.00
_cell.angle_beta   90.00
_cell.angle_gamma   90.00
#
_symmetry.space_group_name_H-M   'P 1'
#
loop_
_entity.id
_entity.type
_entity.pdbx_description
1 polymer ?
#
loop_
_entity_poly.entity_id
_entity_poly.type
_entity_poly.pdbx_seq_one_letter_code
_entity_poly.pdbx_strand_id
1 'polypeptide(L)'
;QAIRYGVARGLFSNEAGMGSTPHAHAVAKVKHPVEQGLVAIVGVFIDTFIVLTCTAFVILTTGVLDGKTTGIELTQNAFSQGLGNFGAYFIAIALFFFAFSTIIGWYFFGEANVKYLFKGKGLNIYRVLVAIFIVVGTTLRVDLVWELADTFNGLMVIPNVIALIALSKIVKESLEDYNENFKVTDK
;
A
#
# COMPACT_ATOMS: atom_id res chain seq x y z
N GLN A 1 -19.28 -9.88 7.93
CA GLN A 1 -18.88 -8.46 7.80
C GLN A 1 -17.41 -8.24 8.17
N ALA A 2 -16.93 -8.70 9.33
CA ALA A 2 -15.53 -8.53 9.76
C ALA A 2 -14.48 -9.00 8.73
N ILE A 3 -14.61 -10.21 8.18
CA ILE A 3 -13.67 -10.73 7.16
C ILE A 3 -13.67 -9.85 5.90
N ARG A 4 -14.85 -9.41 5.44
CA ARG A 4 -14.96 -8.56 4.24
C ARG A 4 -14.19 -7.26 4.39
N TYR A 5 -14.44 -6.53 5.48
CA TYR A 5 -13.78 -5.26 5.75
C TYR A 5 -12.30 -5.45 6.09
N GLY A 6 -11.96 -6.50 6.84
CA GLY A 6 -10.57 -6.83 7.16
C GLY A 6 -9.74 -7.14 5.93
N VAL A 7 -10.27 -7.94 5.00
CA VAL A 7 -9.58 -8.25 3.73
C VAL A 7 -9.49 -7.00 2.84
N ALA A 8 -10.59 -6.25 2.67
CA ALA A 8 -10.58 -5.05 1.83
C ALA A 8 -9.59 -3.98 2.32
N ARG A 9 -9.60 -3.68 3.63
CA ARG A 9 -8.69 -2.67 4.22
C ARG A 9 -7.27 -3.19 4.37
N GLY A 10 -7.09 -4.48 4.66
CA GLY A 10 -5.77 -5.12 4.69
C GLY A 10 -5.10 -5.07 3.32
N LEU A 11 -5.83 -5.40 2.25
CA LEU A 11 -5.34 -5.33 0.87
C LEU A 11 -5.02 -3.87 0.46
N PHE A 12 -5.82 -2.90 0.92
CA PHE A 12 -5.52 -1.48 0.69
C PHE A 12 -4.23 -1.03 1.40
N SER A 13 -3.94 -1.55 2.60
CA SER A 13 -2.74 -1.16 3.36
C SER A 13 -1.46 -1.77 2.78
N ASN A 14 -1.44 -3.09 2.60
CA ASN A 14 -0.22 -3.81 2.25
C ASN A 14 -0.04 -4.05 0.75
N GLU A 15 -1.05 -3.71 -0.05
CA GLU A 15 -1.06 -3.84 -1.51
C GLU A 15 -0.78 -5.26 -2.03
N ALA A 16 -0.95 -6.28 -1.18
CA ALA A 16 -0.69 -7.67 -1.53
C ALA A 16 -1.62 -8.11 -2.66
N GLY A 17 -1.02 -8.55 -3.77
CA GLY A 17 -1.77 -9.03 -4.94
C GLY A 17 -2.34 -7.93 -5.84
N MET A 18 -2.13 -6.63 -5.55
CA MET A 18 -2.60 -5.53 -6.40
C MET A 18 -1.76 -5.35 -7.67
N GLY A 19 -0.52 -5.79 -7.69
CA GLY A 19 0.39 -5.64 -8.84
C GLY A 19 0.93 -4.21 -9.04
N SER A 20 0.67 -3.30 -8.11
CA SER A 20 1.18 -1.92 -8.07
C SER A 20 2.63 -1.85 -7.56
N THR A 21 2.91 -2.46 -6.41
CA THR A 21 4.23 -2.42 -5.75
C THR A 21 5.41 -2.93 -6.57
N PRO A 22 5.28 -3.90 -7.50
CA PRO A 22 6.39 -4.33 -8.35
C PRO A 22 7.05 -3.21 -9.16
N HIS A 23 6.37 -2.10 -9.44
CA HIS A 23 6.97 -0.93 -10.10
C HIS A 23 8.16 -0.36 -9.32
N ALA A 24 8.02 -0.22 -7.99
CA ALA A 24 9.12 0.24 -7.13
C ALA A 24 10.20 -0.83 -6.98
N HIS A 25 9.81 -2.10 -6.92
CA HIS A 25 10.78 -3.18 -6.78
C HIS A 25 11.60 -3.41 -8.06
N ALA A 26 11.02 -3.18 -9.24
CA ALA A 26 11.68 -3.36 -10.53
C ALA A 26 12.82 -2.36 -10.80
N VAL A 27 12.84 -1.21 -10.12
CA VAL A 27 13.92 -0.23 -10.24
C VAL A 27 15.07 -0.47 -9.25
N ALA A 28 14.92 -1.44 -8.35
CA ALA A 28 15.96 -1.76 -7.37
C ALA A 28 17.17 -2.39 -8.04
N LYS A 29 18.37 -1.95 -7.63
CA LYS A 29 19.63 -2.54 -8.07
C LYS A 29 19.94 -3.74 -7.20
N VAL A 30 19.42 -4.89 -7.59
CA VAL A 30 19.69 -6.19 -6.97
C VAL A 30 20.39 -7.11 -7.95
N LYS A 31 21.19 -8.05 -7.44
CA LYS A 31 21.91 -9.00 -8.28
C LYS A 31 20.98 -10.13 -8.73
N HIS A 32 20.01 -10.48 -7.89
CA HIS A 32 19.02 -11.50 -8.20
C HIS A 32 17.59 -11.04 -7.84
N PRO A 33 16.57 -11.27 -8.69
CA PRO A 33 15.21 -10.78 -8.46
C PRO A 33 14.58 -11.28 -7.14
N VAL A 34 14.96 -12.47 -6.68
CA VAL A 34 14.49 -13.03 -5.40
C VAL A 34 14.95 -12.21 -4.20
N GLU A 35 16.12 -11.57 -4.24
CA GLU A 35 16.57 -10.68 -3.14
C GLU A 35 15.54 -9.58 -2.91
N GLN A 36 15.09 -8.95 -3.99
CA GLN A 36 14.10 -7.89 -3.91
C GLN A 36 12.70 -8.41 -3.57
N GLY A 37 12.34 -9.61 -4.04
CA GLY A 37 11.11 -10.27 -3.65
C GLY A 37 11.04 -10.52 -2.13
N LEU A 38 12.14 -10.93 -1.51
CA LEU A 38 12.23 -11.14 -0.05
C LEU A 38 12.09 -9.82 0.71
N VAL A 39 12.73 -8.74 0.24
CA VAL A 39 12.56 -7.39 0.83
C VAL A 39 11.11 -6.93 0.75
N ALA A 40 10.42 -7.18 -0.38
CA ALA A 40 9.01 -6.84 -0.55
C ALA A 40 8.11 -7.57 0.47
N ILE A 41 8.36 -8.86 0.71
CA ILE A 41 7.62 -9.66 1.71
C ILE A 41 7.81 -9.07 3.12
N VAL A 42 9.03 -8.66 3.48
CA VAL A 42 9.30 -8.00 4.78
C VAL A 42 8.51 -6.70 4.91
N GLY A 43 8.38 -5.92 3.83
CA GLY A 43 7.56 -4.70 3.80
C GLY A 43 6.10 -4.98 4.17
N VAL A 44 5.48 -5.98 3.55
CA VAL A 44 4.12 -6.43 3.86
C VAL A 44 3.99 -6.87 5.32
N PHE A 45 4.99 -7.60 5.83
CA PHE A 45 4.99 -8.04 7.21
C PHE A 45 5.02 -6.87 8.21
N ILE A 46 5.91 -5.90 7.99
CA ILE A 46 6.02 -4.72 8.85
C ILE A 46 4.72 -3.91 8.82
N ASP A 47 4.16 -3.65 7.64
CA ASP A 47 2.92 -2.89 7.50
C ASP A 47 1.75 -3.57 8.26
N THR A 48 1.51 -4.85 7.96
CA THR A 48 0.32 -5.53 8.48
C THR A 48 0.48 -6.00 9.91
N PHE A 49 1.56 -6.71 10.22
CA PHE A 49 1.69 -7.37 11.53
C PHE A 49 2.22 -6.45 12.61
N ILE A 50 3.01 -5.43 12.25
CA ILE A 50 3.56 -4.49 13.23
C ILE A 50 2.71 -3.22 13.27
N VAL A 51 2.61 -2.48 12.16
CA VAL A 51 2.02 -1.12 12.18
C VAL A 51 0.50 -1.18 12.37
N LEU A 52 -0.21 -1.96 11.54
CA LEU A 52 -1.68 -2.08 11.65
C LEU A 52 -2.11 -2.74 12.96
N THR A 53 -1.44 -3.80 13.40
CA THR A 53 -1.74 -4.45 14.69
C THR A 53 -1.56 -3.51 15.86
N CYS A 54 -0.45 -2.75 15.91
CA CYS A 54 -0.24 -1.75 16.96
C CYS A 54 -1.35 -0.69 16.96
N THR A 55 -1.72 -0.19 15.77
CA THR A 55 -2.81 0.79 15.63
C THR A 55 -4.14 0.21 16.13
N ALA A 56 -4.45 -1.03 15.77
CA ALA A 56 -5.65 -1.72 16.25
C ALA A 56 -5.64 -1.90 17.77
N PHE A 57 -4.51 -2.27 18.37
CA PHE A 57 -4.39 -2.39 19.83
C PHE A 57 -4.56 -1.05 20.55
N VAL A 58 -4.00 0.04 20.03
CA VAL A 58 -4.23 1.37 20.60
C VAL A 58 -5.72 1.72 20.57
N ILE A 59 -6.42 1.48 19.46
CA ILE A 59 -7.87 1.73 19.35
C ILE A 59 -8.66 0.85 20.34
N LEU A 60 -8.34 -0.44 20.43
CA LEU A 60 -9.05 -1.40 21.27
C LEU A 60 -8.82 -1.17 22.78
N THR A 61 -7.64 -0.70 23.18
CA THR A 61 -7.27 -0.52 24.59
C THR A 61 -7.71 0.81 25.18
N THR A 62 -7.91 1.83 24.35
CA THR A 62 -8.27 3.19 24.79
C THR A 62 -9.76 3.36 25.07
N GLY A 63 -10.62 2.49 24.52
CA GLY A 63 -12.06 2.54 24.74
C GLY A 63 -12.78 3.62 23.93
N VAL A 64 -12.15 4.17 22.88
CA VAL A 64 -12.72 5.20 21.99
C VAL A 64 -13.82 4.71 21.07
N LEU A 65 -14.11 3.41 21.04
CA LEU A 65 -15.07 2.81 20.11
C LEU A 65 -16.51 3.19 20.50
N ASP A 66 -17.05 4.19 19.80
CA ASP A 66 -18.41 4.72 19.99
C ASP A 66 -19.42 4.22 18.93
N GLY A 67 -18.94 3.48 17.93
CA GLY A 67 -19.74 2.97 16.81
C GLY A 67 -20.13 4.02 15.76
N LYS A 68 -19.65 5.26 15.87
CA LYS A 68 -19.97 6.37 14.95
C LYS A 68 -18.71 6.96 14.31
N THR A 69 -17.66 7.12 15.09
CA THR A 69 -16.39 7.69 14.65
C THR A 69 -15.61 6.65 13.84
N THR A 70 -15.08 7.05 12.69
CA THR A 70 -14.38 6.13 11.78
C THR A 70 -13.10 6.75 11.20
N GLY A 71 -12.29 5.92 10.53
CA GLY A 71 -11.10 6.38 9.83
C GLY A 71 -10.06 7.03 10.75
N ILE A 72 -9.43 8.08 10.26
CA ILE A 72 -8.32 8.75 10.95
C ILE A 72 -8.76 9.46 12.23
N GLU A 73 -10.00 9.94 12.29
CA GLU A 73 -10.55 10.59 13.49
C GLU A 73 -10.58 9.62 14.68
N LEU A 74 -10.98 8.37 14.43
CA LEU A 74 -10.98 7.32 15.46
C LEU A 74 -9.57 7.05 15.99
N THR A 75 -8.58 6.95 15.09
CA THR A 75 -7.18 6.76 15.49
C THR A 75 -6.64 7.96 16.26
N GLN A 76 -6.97 9.18 15.83
CA GLN A 76 -6.53 10.39 16.52
C GLN A 76 -7.14 10.49 17.93
N ASN A 77 -8.42 10.13 18.09
CA ASN A 77 -9.06 10.04 19.40
C ASN A 77 -8.37 8.98 20.28
N ALA A 78 -8.05 7.81 19.73
CA ALA A 78 -7.38 6.74 20.48
C ALA A 78 -6.03 7.20 21.05
N PHE A 79 -5.19 7.78 20.18
CA PHE A 79 -3.87 8.26 20.60
C PHE A 79 -3.98 9.46 21.56
N SER A 80 -4.97 10.35 21.36
CA SER A 80 -5.20 11.47 22.27
C SER A 80 -5.69 11.00 23.64
N GLN A 81 -6.50 9.94 23.71
CA GLN A 81 -6.95 9.35 24.97
C GLN A 81 -5.81 8.61 25.69
N GLY A 82 -4.99 7.87 24.95
CA GLY A 82 -3.88 7.10 25.54
C GLY A 82 -2.66 7.93 25.94
N LEU A 83 -2.34 8.99 25.17
CA LEU A 83 -1.10 9.78 25.31
C LEU A 83 -1.35 11.27 25.58
N GLY A 84 -2.60 11.69 25.75
CA GLY A 84 -2.96 13.10 25.93
C GLY A 84 -2.62 13.95 24.70
N ASN A 85 -2.31 15.23 24.93
CA ASN A 85 -1.99 16.19 23.86
C ASN A 85 -0.82 15.76 22.97
N PHE A 86 0.13 14.99 23.51
CA PHE A 86 1.24 14.46 22.71
C PHE A 86 0.75 13.52 21.60
N GLY A 87 -0.25 12.69 21.89
CA GLY A 87 -0.82 11.76 20.91
C GLY A 87 -1.43 12.47 19.70
N ALA A 88 -2.09 13.60 19.91
CA ALA A 88 -2.67 14.41 18.84
C ALA A 88 -1.59 14.96 17.89
N TYR A 89 -0.51 15.54 18.42
CA TYR A 89 0.59 16.05 17.62
C TYR A 89 1.36 14.93 16.90
N PHE A 90 1.59 13.81 17.60
CA PHE A 90 2.26 12.65 17.03
C PHE A 90 1.52 12.11 15.80
N ILE A 91 0.20 11.88 15.92
CA ILE A 91 -0.61 11.37 14.81
C ILE A 91 -0.68 12.36 13.65
N ALA A 92 -0.79 13.67 13.90
CA ALA A 92 -0.80 14.65 12.84
C ALA A 92 0.49 14.62 12.01
N ILE A 93 1.66 14.54 12.67
CA ILE A 93 2.97 14.45 11.99
C ILE A 93 3.11 13.11 11.26
N ALA A 94 2.74 12.00 11.90
CA ALA A 94 2.80 10.69 11.29
C ALA A 94 1.92 10.61 10.04
N LEU A 95 0.67 11.08 10.13
CA LEU A 95 -0.27 11.11 9.02
C LEU A 95 0.25 11.91 7.84
N PHE A 96 0.91 13.05 8.09
CA PHE A 96 1.53 13.84 7.04
C PHE A 96 2.55 13.01 6.25
N PHE A 97 3.49 12.34 6.93
CA PHE A 97 4.49 11.52 6.24
C PHE A 97 3.88 10.28 5.57
N PHE A 98 2.93 9.60 6.22
CA PHE A 98 2.24 8.46 5.62
C PHE A 98 1.51 8.86 4.35
N ALA A 99 0.61 9.85 4.41
CA ALA A 99 -0.14 10.30 3.24
C ALA A 99 0.79 10.83 2.14
N PHE A 100 1.81 11.62 2.50
CA PHE A 100 2.77 12.15 1.53
C PHE A 100 3.54 11.06 0.80
N SER A 101 4.06 10.07 1.53
CA SER A 101 4.80 8.96 0.92
C SER A 101 3.91 8.10 0.01
N THR A 102 2.67 7.84 0.42
CA THR A 102 1.69 7.13 -0.42
C THR A 102 1.36 7.88 -1.70
N ILE A 103 1.13 9.20 -1.62
CA ILE A 103 0.85 10.03 -2.81
C ILE A 103 2.02 9.97 -3.80
N ILE A 104 3.25 10.06 -3.32
CA ILE A 104 4.44 9.97 -4.20
C ILE A 104 4.56 8.59 -4.83
N GLY A 105 4.39 7.52 -4.04
CA GLY A 105 4.46 6.15 -4.54
C GLY A 105 3.44 5.89 -5.65
N TRP A 106 2.18 6.25 -5.42
CA TRP A 106 1.11 6.07 -6.39
C TRP A 106 1.25 6.98 -7.62
N TYR A 107 1.76 8.21 -7.44
CA TYR A 107 2.13 9.06 -8.57
C TYR A 107 3.17 8.36 -9.46
N PHE A 108 4.23 7.80 -8.85
CA PHE A 108 5.29 7.08 -9.57
C PHE A 108 4.75 5.85 -10.31
N PHE A 109 3.89 5.05 -9.67
CA PHE A 109 3.26 3.88 -10.30
C PHE A 109 2.41 4.27 -11.51
N GLY A 110 1.55 5.28 -11.36
CA GLY A 110 0.75 5.75 -12.48
C GLY A 110 1.58 6.43 -13.57
N GLU A 111 2.68 7.12 -13.23
CA GLU A 111 3.59 7.68 -14.24
C GLU A 111 4.23 6.57 -15.07
N ALA A 112 4.65 5.46 -14.44
CA ALA A 112 5.17 4.29 -15.15
C ALA A 112 4.13 3.67 -16.09
N ASN A 113 2.88 3.53 -15.65
CA ASN A 113 1.77 3.04 -16.47
C ASN A 113 1.48 3.95 -17.68
N VAL A 114 1.45 5.27 -17.48
CA VAL A 114 1.24 6.24 -18.57
C VAL A 114 2.41 6.19 -19.56
N LYS A 115 3.65 6.09 -19.08
CA LYS A 115 4.84 5.93 -19.94
C LYS A 115 4.71 4.68 -20.82
N TYR A 116 4.30 3.56 -20.22
CA TYR A 116 4.12 2.30 -20.93
C TYR A 116 3.00 2.38 -21.99
N LEU A 117 1.81 2.82 -21.60
CA LEU A 117 0.62 2.81 -22.46
C LEU A 117 0.71 3.83 -23.60
N PHE A 118 1.21 5.04 -23.32
CA PHE A 118 1.25 6.14 -24.29
C PHE A 118 2.65 6.38 -24.88
N LYS A 119 3.57 5.43 -24.72
CA LYS A 119 4.95 5.49 -25.23
C LYS A 119 5.65 6.82 -24.84
N GLY A 120 5.48 7.23 -23.59
CA GLY A 120 6.04 8.46 -23.03
C GLY A 120 5.31 9.77 -23.38
N LYS A 121 4.25 9.73 -24.20
CA LYS A 121 3.40 10.91 -24.46
C LYS A 121 2.39 11.10 -23.32
N GLY A 122 1.98 12.35 -23.06
CA GLY A 122 0.90 12.64 -22.09
C GLY A 122 1.32 12.74 -20.61
N LEU A 123 2.60 12.64 -20.27
CA LEU A 123 3.06 12.72 -18.87
C LEU A 123 2.73 14.04 -18.18
N ASN A 124 2.86 15.16 -18.89
CA ASN A 124 2.52 16.47 -18.33
C ASN A 124 1.02 16.58 -18.06
N ILE A 125 0.18 15.98 -18.90
CA ILE A 125 -1.27 15.92 -18.69
C ILE A 125 -1.58 15.09 -17.44
N TYR A 126 -0.97 13.91 -17.31
CA TYR A 126 -1.11 13.06 -16.13
C TYR A 126 -0.70 13.78 -14.84
N ARG A 127 0.44 14.49 -14.83
CA ARG A 127 0.91 15.29 -13.68
C ARG A 127 -0.12 16.34 -13.24
N VAL A 128 -0.64 17.11 -14.20
CA VAL A 128 -1.64 18.14 -13.93
C VAL A 128 -2.92 17.50 -13.40
N LEU A 129 -3.36 16.39 -13.99
CA LEU A 129 -4.54 15.66 -13.51
C LEU A 129 -4.36 15.17 -12.08
N VAL A 130 -3.22 14.53 -11.75
CA VAL A 130 -2.96 14.07 -10.37
C VAL A 130 -3.00 15.24 -9.38
N ALA A 131 -2.39 16.37 -9.70
CA ALA A 131 -2.44 17.55 -8.82
C ALA A 131 -3.88 18.06 -8.60
N ILE A 132 -4.70 18.10 -9.66
CA ILE A 132 -6.11 18.46 -9.56
C ILE A 132 -6.87 17.45 -8.68
N PHE A 133 -6.67 16.15 -8.92
CA PHE A 133 -7.37 15.09 -8.18
C PHE A 133 -6.97 15.04 -6.69
N ILE A 134 -5.74 15.42 -6.33
CA ILE A 134 -5.33 15.58 -4.93
C ILE A 134 -6.20 16.66 -4.27
N VAL A 135 -6.36 17.83 -4.90
CA VAL A 135 -7.19 18.91 -4.34
C VAL A 135 -8.66 18.51 -4.31
N VAL A 136 -9.19 17.97 -5.40
CA VAL A 136 -10.59 17.51 -5.48
C VAL A 136 -10.87 16.46 -4.42
N GLY A 137 -9.94 15.51 -4.21
CA GLY A 137 -10.05 14.46 -3.20
C GLY A 137 -10.30 14.98 -1.78
N THR A 138 -9.76 16.16 -1.42
CA THR A 138 -10.01 16.78 -0.11
C THR A 138 -11.45 17.24 0.10
N THR A 139 -12.23 17.37 -0.97
CA THR A 139 -13.64 17.83 -0.94
C THR A 139 -14.66 16.71 -1.07
N LEU A 140 -14.21 15.48 -1.35
CA LEU A 140 -15.08 14.33 -1.53
C LEU A 140 -15.45 13.67 -0.19
N ARG A 141 -16.60 12.99 -0.16
CA ARG A 141 -17.00 12.18 1.00
C ARG A 141 -16.08 10.97 1.13
N VAL A 142 -15.67 10.68 2.36
CA VAL A 142 -14.78 9.56 2.68
C VAL A 142 -15.32 8.22 2.16
N ASP A 143 -16.62 7.95 2.32
CA ASP A 143 -17.25 6.72 1.84
C ASP A 143 -17.14 6.56 0.32
N LEU A 144 -17.36 7.65 -0.43
CA LEU A 144 -17.22 7.64 -1.89
C LEU A 144 -15.77 7.36 -2.31
N VAL A 145 -14.80 7.94 -1.60
CA VAL A 145 -13.37 7.68 -1.86
C VAL A 145 -13.05 6.21 -1.63
N TRP A 146 -13.58 5.59 -0.57
CA TRP A 146 -13.41 4.17 -0.32
C TRP A 146 -14.07 3.28 -1.38
N GLU A 147 -15.29 3.60 -1.81
CA GLU A 147 -15.99 2.84 -2.86
C GLU A 147 -15.24 2.90 -4.20
N LEU A 148 -14.73 4.07 -4.58
CA LEU A 148 -13.88 4.23 -5.76
C LEU A 148 -12.59 3.42 -5.63
N ALA A 149 -11.90 3.53 -4.49
CA ALA A 149 -10.68 2.78 -4.24
C ALA A 149 -10.90 1.27 -4.32
N ASP A 150 -11.92 0.74 -3.65
CA ASP A 150 -12.25 -0.68 -3.67
C ASP A 150 -12.57 -1.18 -5.09
N THR A 151 -13.29 -0.36 -5.88
CA THR A 151 -13.64 -0.68 -7.26
C THR A 151 -12.39 -0.79 -8.13
N PHE A 152 -11.53 0.23 -8.13
CA PHE A 152 -10.32 0.23 -8.96
C PHE A 152 -9.28 -0.79 -8.49
N ASN A 153 -9.12 -0.98 -7.18
CA ASN A 153 -8.25 -2.03 -6.64
C ASN A 153 -8.74 -3.42 -7.06
N GLY A 154 -10.06 -3.67 -7.02
CA GLY A 154 -10.64 -4.90 -7.53
C GLY A 154 -10.29 -5.15 -9.00
N LEU A 155 -10.42 -4.11 -9.85
CA LEU A 155 -10.06 -4.19 -11.27
C LEU A 155 -8.57 -4.46 -11.50
N MET A 156 -7.68 -3.98 -10.63
CA MET A 156 -6.23 -4.23 -10.72
C MET A 156 -5.84 -5.64 -10.24
N VAL A 157 -6.43 -6.09 -9.13
CA VAL A 157 -6.12 -7.39 -8.51
C VAL A 157 -6.47 -8.55 -9.44
N ILE A 158 -7.62 -8.49 -10.12
CA ILE A 158 -8.11 -9.59 -10.97
C ILE A 158 -7.07 -10.02 -12.03
N PRO A 159 -6.63 -9.16 -12.96
CA PRO A 159 -5.65 -9.56 -13.98
C PRO A 159 -4.29 -9.92 -13.36
N ASN A 160 -3.88 -9.24 -12.30
CA ASN A 160 -2.59 -9.51 -11.66
C ASN A 160 -2.56 -10.91 -11.00
N VAL A 161 -3.59 -11.29 -10.27
CA VAL A 161 -3.68 -12.63 -9.65
C VAL A 161 -3.72 -13.72 -10.72
N ILE A 162 -4.45 -13.52 -11.81
CA ILE A 162 -4.47 -14.48 -12.94
C ILE A 162 -3.05 -14.65 -13.50
N ALA A 163 -2.32 -13.55 -13.72
CA ALA A 163 -0.94 -13.58 -14.19
C ALA A 163 -0.01 -14.30 -13.20
N LEU A 164 -0.11 -14.02 -11.90
CA LEU A 164 0.70 -14.67 -10.87
C LEU A 164 0.47 -16.19 -10.82
N ILE A 165 -0.78 -16.64 -10.96
CA ILE A 165 -1.10 -18.08 -11.02
C ILE A 165 -0.47 -18.70 -12.28
N ALA A 166 -0.63 -18.06 -13.43
CA ALA A 166 -0.06 -18.53 -14.70
C ALA A 166 1.47 -18.58 -14.69
N LEU A 167 2.12 -17.63 -14.00
CA LEU A 167 3.57 -17.49 -13.90
C LEU A 167 4.16 -18.16 -12.64
N SER A 168 3.35 -18.86 -11.85
CA SER A 168 3.79 -19.50 -10.59
C SER A 168 4.99 -20.43 -10.77
N LYS A 169 5.08 -21.12 -11.92
CA LYS A 169 6.23 -21.96 -12.26
C LYS A 169 7.53 -21.15 -12.36
N ILE A 170 7.49 -19.98 -13.00
CA ILE A 170 8.66 -19.10 -13.17
C ILE A 170 9.15 -18.57 -11.82
N VAL A 171 8.21 -18.20 -10.94
CA VAL A 171 8.55 -17.75 -9.57
C VAL A 171 9.25 -18.88 -8.80
N LYS A 172 8.74 -20.11 -8.91
CA LYS A 172 9.35 -21.29 -8.28
C LYS A 172 10.75 -21.56 -8.83
N GLU A 173 10.91 -21.61 -10.15
CA GLU A 173 12.21 -21.82 -10.81
C GLU A 173 13.23 -20.74 -10.42
N SER A 174 12.79 -19.47 -10.34
CA SER A 174 13.66 -18.36 -9.91
C SER A 174 14.10 -18.51 -8.44
N LEU A 175 13.23 -19.04 -7.57
CA LEU A 175 13.57 -19.29 -6.17
C LEU A 175 14.53 -20.47 -6.00
N GLU A 176 14.36 -21.52 -6.79
CA GLU A 176 15.29 -22.67 -6.84
C GLU A 176 16.68 -22.20 -7.30
N ASP A 177 16.76 -21.45 -8.40
CA ASP A 177 18.01 -20.87 -8.89
C ASP A 177 18.70 -19.98 -7.84
N TYR A 178 17.93 -19.14 -7.16
CA TYR A 178 18.47 -18.31 -6.08
C TYR A 178 19.13 -19.13 -4.97
N ASN A 179 18.48 -20.22 -4.54
CA ASN A 179 18.93 -21.02 -3.42
C ASN A 179 20.10 -21.94 -3.78
N GLU A 180 20.09 -22.51 -4.99
CA GLU A 180 21.06 -23.52 -5.41
C GLU A 180 22.29 -22.93 -6.10
N ASN A 181 22.10 -21.88 -6.92
CA ASN A 181 23.16 -21.34 -7.78
C ASN A 181 23.64 -19.98 -7.33
N PHE A 182 22.75 -19.08 -6.89
CA PHE A 182 23.14 -17.71 -6.55
C PHE A 182 23.68 -17.59 -5.11
N LYS A 183 22.88 -17.97 -4.11
CA LYS A 183 23.21 -17.84 -2.67
C LYS A 183 24.39 -18.70 -2.25
N VAL A 184 24.65 -19.80 -2.94
CA VAL A 184 25.81 -20.68 -2.69
C VAL A 184 27.10 -20.03 -3.20
N THR A 185 27.03 -19.26 -4.28
CA THR A 185 28.19 -18.67 -4.95
C THR A 185 28.58 -17.29 -4.38
N ASP A 186 27.66 -16.58 -3.74
CA ASP A 186 27.91 -15.28 -3.07
C ASP A 186 28.41 -15.44 -1.61
N LYS A 187 28.78 -16.67 -1.19
CA LYS A 187 29.47 -16.97 0.09
C LYS A 187 30.97 -17.10 -0.10
#